data_AF-A0A9W9FAA7-F1
#
_entry.id   AF-A0A9W9FAA7-F1
#
_cell.length_a   1.000
_cell.length_b   1.000
_cell.length_c   1.000
_cell.angle_alpha   90.00
_cell.angle_beta   90.00
_cell.angle_gamma   90.00
#
_symmetry.space_group_name_H-M   'P 1'
#
loop_
_entity.id
_entity.type
_entity.pdbx_description
1 polymer ?
#
loop_
_entity_poly.entity_id
_entity_poly.type
_entity_poly.pdbx_seq_one_letter_code
_entity_poly.pdbx_strand_id
1 'polypeptide(L)'
;MYDPRVYQSALSHEAIFLHNDTDRTKRIRDAKSEAQKEIEEYRKQKEDEFKKFEAEHSSGFKKAEDDASQEAEANLKEIQEAGKKKGDKVVNDLIHATTDVKPEVPEKIVSKA
;
A
#
# COMPACT_ATOMS: atom_id res chain seq x y z
N MET A 1 -77.06 -18.36 30.34
CA MET A 1 -75.87 -18.10 31.18
C MET A 1 -74.75 -18.96 30.60
N TYR A 2 -73.64 -18.37 30.14
CA TYR A 2 -72.55 -19.11 29.48
C TYR A 2 -71.76 -19.95 30.50
N ASP A 3 -71.31 -21.16 30.13
CA ASP A 3 -70.50 -22.04 31.02
C ASP A 3 -69.13 -21.39 31.32
N PRO A 4 -68.82 -21.09 32.59
CA PRO A 4 -67.55 -20.45 32.99
C PRO A 4 -66.29 -21.21 32.54
N ARG A 5 -66.36 -22.54 32.38
CA ARG A 5 -65.21 -23.36 31.96
C ARG A 5 -64.86 -23.15 30.49
N VAL A 6 -65.86 -22.95 29.64
CA VAL A 6 -65.67 -22.66 28.21
C VAL A 6 -65.02 -21.29 28.03
N TYR A 7 -65.41 -20.31 28.85
CA TYR A 7 -64.82 -18.97 28.81
C TYR A 7 -63.35 -18.96 29.26
N GLN A 8 -63.02 -19.67 30.35
CA GLN A 8 -61.64 -19.82 30.82
C GLN A 8 -60.75 -20.54 29.80
N SER A 9 -61.28 -21.58 29.15
CA SER A 9 -60.58 -22.28 28.08
C SER A 9 -60.27 -21.36 26.88
N ALA A 10 -61.23 -20.56 26.43
CA ALA A 10 -61.03 -19.63 25.32
C ALA A 10 -59.98 -18.54 25.66
N LEU A 11 -60.07 -17.94 26.84
CA LEU A 11 -59.09 -16.96 27.32
C LEU A 11 -57.67 -17.55 27.42
N SER A 12 -57.53 -18.81 27.84
CA SER A 12 -56.22 -19.47 27.93
C SER A 12 -55.59 -19.71 26.55
N HIS A 13 -56.38 -20.12 25.55
CA HIS A 13 -55.89 -20.29 24.18
C HIS A 13 -55.50 -18.96 23.54
N GLU A 14 -56.28 -17.91 23.76
CA GLU A 14 -55.99 -16.56 23.27
C GLU A 14 -54.70 -16.01 23.90
N ALA A 15 -54.50 -16.23 25.21
CA ALA A 15 -53.25 -15.87 25.89
C ALA A 15 -52.02 -16.61 25.34
N ILE A 16 -52.14 -17.92 25.07
CA ILE A 16 -51.07 -18.73 24.47
C ILE A 16 -50.72 -18.23 23.07
N PHE A 17 -51.74 -17.92 22.26
CA PHE A 17 -51.55 -17.41 20.91
C PHE A 17 -50.85 -16.05 20.90
N LEU A 18 -51.30 -15.11 21.74
CA LEU A 18 -50.68 -13.80 21.90
C LEU A 18 -49.22 -13.91 22.39
N HIS A 19 -48.95 -14.80 23.35
CA HIS A 19 -47.59 -15.01 23.84
C HIS A 19 -46.65 -15.49 22.71
N ASN A 20 -47.08 -16.50 21.95
CA ASN A 20 -46.28 -17.04 20.84
C ASN A 20 -46.02 -16.00 19.74
N ASP A 21 -47.02 -15.18 19.40
CA ASP A 21 -46.83 -14.10 18.42
C ASP A 21 -45.83 -13.03 18.90
N THR A 22 -45.89 -12.68 20.19
CA THR A 22 -44.91 -11.75 20.78
C THR A 22 -43.50 -12.32 20.78
N ASP A 23 -43.32 -13.62 21.09
CA ASP A 23 -42.00 -14.24 21.13
C ASP A 23 -41.41 -14.44 19.74
N ARG A 24 -42.23 -14.80 18.75
CA ARG A 24 -41.81 -14.80 17.34
C ARG A 24 -41.34 -13.41 16.90
N THR A 25 -42.09 -12.36 17.24
CA THR A 25 -41.75 -10.98 16.90
C THR A 25 -40.43 -10.54 17.57
N LYS A 26 -40.21 -10.91 18.84
CA LYS A 26 -38.94 -10.68 19.53
C LYS A 26 -37.79 -11.39 18.83
N ARG A 27 -37.91 -12.69 18.55
CA ARG A 27 -36.87 -13.48 17.86
C ARG A 27 -36.48 -12.90 16.50
N ILE A 28 -37.45 -12.39 15.73
CA ILE A 28 -37.18 -11.73 14.45
C ILE A 28 -36.40 -10.42 14.66
N ARG A 29 -36.79 -9.61 15.65
CA ARG A 29 -36.10 -8.37 15.98
C ARG A 29 -34.67 -8.62 16.43
N ASP A 30 -34.48 -9.60 17.32
CA ASP A 30 -33.17 -9.96 17.88
C ASP A 30 -32.25 -10.48 16.77
N ALA A 31 -32.74 -11.37 15.89
CA ALA A 31 -31.97 -11.84 14.75
C ALA A 31 -31.54 -10.71 13.80
N LYS A 32 -32.42 -9.74 13.57
CA LYS A 32 -32.07 -8.55 12.77
C LYS A 32 -31.01 -7.70 13.45
N SER A 33 -31.13 -7.48 14.76
CA SER A 33 -30.17 -6.69 15.52
C SER A 33 -28.80 -7.36 15.56
N GLU A 34 -28.75 -8.68 15.73
CA GLU A 34 -27.50 -9.44 15.76
C GLU A 34 -26.83 -9.41 14.38
N ALA A 35 -27.58 -9.62 13.29
CA ALA A 35 -27.04 -9.51 11.94
C ALA A 35 -26.50 -8.10 11.63
N GLN A 36 -27.19 -7.05 12.09
CA GLN A 36 -26.68 -5.68 11.95
C GLN A 36 -25.38 -5.46 12.70
N LYS A 37 -25.29 -5.99 13.92
CA LYS A 37 -24.09 -5.90 14.75
C LYS A 37 -22.91 -6.65 14.13
N GLU A 38 -23.11 -7.86 13.62
CA GLU A 38 -22.08 -8.63 12.92
C GLU A 38 -21.58 -7.91 11.66
N ILE A 39 -22.48 -7.29 10.89
CA ILE A 39 -22.10 -6.48 9.71
C ILE A 39 -21.22 -5.29 10.12
N GLU A 40 -21.59 -4.61 11.20
CA GLU A 40 -20.86 -3.44 11.69
C GLU A 40 -19.48 -3.82 12.23
N GLU A 41 -19.40 -4.93 12.97
CA GLU A 41 -18.13 -5.49 13.44
C GLU A 41 -17.23 -5.91 12.28
N TYR A 42 -17.77 -6.60 11.27
CA TYR A 42 -17.01 -7.01 10.08
C TYR A 42 -16.51 -5.79 9.30
N ARG A 43 -17.36 -4.78 9.12
CA ARG A 43 -16.98 -3.52 8.46
C ARG A 43 -15.85 -2.84 9.22
N LYS A 44 -15.95 -2.74 10.55
CA LYS A 44 -14.92 -2.12 11.39
C LYS A 44 -13.61 -2.88 11.32
N GLN A 45 -13.65 -4.22 11.39
CA GLN A 45 -12.47 -5.07 11.22
C GLN A 45 -11.79 -4.82 9.87
N LYS A 46 -12.57 -4.75 8.79
CA LYS A 46 -12.03 -4.49 7.45
C LYS A 46 -11.48 -3.07 7.27
N GLU A 47 -12.11 -2.06 7.86
CA GLU A 47 -11.59 -0.70 7.87
C GLU A 47 -10.27 -0.61 8.67
N ASP A 48 -10.16 -1.31 9.80
CA ASP A 48 -8.93 -1.36 10.60
C ASP A 48 -7.80 -2.12 9.88
N GLU A 49 -8.11 -3.24 9.23
CA GLU A 49 -7.16 -3.97 8.35
C GLU A 49 -6.70 -3.08 7.20
N PHE A 50 -7.61 -2.38 6.54
CA PHE A 50 -7.30 -1.49 5.43
C PHE A 50 -6.40 -0.34 5.88
N LYS A 51 -6.71 0.31 7.02
CA LYS A 51 -5.87 1.38 7.58
C LYS A 51 -4.48 0.90 7.97
N LYS A 52 -4.35 -0.31 8.54
CA LYS A 52 -3.04 -0.91 8.84
C LYS A 52 -2.27 -1.18 7.56
N PHE A 53 -2.92 -1.78 6.56
CA PHE A 53 -2.32 -2.01 5.26
C PHE A 53 -1.86 -0.70 4.61
N GLU A 54 -2.70 0.33 4.61
CA GLU A 54 -2.34 1.66 4.11
C GLU A 54 -1.19 2.26 4.91
N ALA A 55 -1.16 2.20 6.23
CA ALA A 55 -0.07 2.74 7.03
C ALA A 55 1.26 2.01 6.75
N GLU A 56 1.23 0.68 6.69
CA GLU A 56 2.40 -0.16 6.41
C GLU A 56 2.92 0.09 4.98
N HIS A 57 2.04 0.19 3.99
CA HIS A 57 2.44 0.34 2.58
C HIS A 57 2.67 1.80 2.17
N SER A 58 1.99 2.77 2.80
CA SER A 58 2.26 4.21 2.62
C SER A 58 3.62 4.60 3.20
N SER A 59 4.06 3.92 4.28
CA SER A 59 5.39 4.15 4.86
C SER A 59 6.56 3.67 3.99
N GLY A 60 6.29 2.83 2.97
CA GLY A 60 7.30 2.35 2.04
C GLY A 60 7.93 3.46 1.21
N PHE A 61 7.19 4.52 0.89
CA PHE A 61 7.71 5.62 0.07
C PHE A 61 8.81 6.41 0.77
N LYS A 62 8.63 6.78 2.04
CA LYS A 62 9.65 7.56 2.76
C LYS A 62 10.93 6.77 2.99
N LYS A 63 10.82 5.49 3.37
CA LYS A 63 12.00 4.64 3.53
C LYS A 63 12.73 4.40 2.21
N ALA A 64 12.00 4.11 1.14
CA ALA A 64 12.60 3.93 -0.17
C ALA A 64 13.22 5.23 -0.70
N GLU A 65 12.62 6.38 -0.43
CA GLU A 65 13.15 7.71 -0.77
C GLU A 65 14.42 8.04 0.03
N ASP A 66 14.40 7.80 1.35
CA ASP A 66 15.56 8.01 2.23
C ASP A 66 16.72 7.08 1.84
N ASP A 67 16.46 5.80 1.62
CA ASP A 67 17.47 4.82 1.21
C ASP A 67 18.06 5.17 -0.17
N ALA A 68 17.21 5.52 -1.14
CA ALA A 68 17.66 5.96 -2.47
C ALA A 68 18.47 7.27 -2.42
N SER A 69 18.08 8.21 -1.55
CA SER A 69 18.82 9.46 -1.35
C SER A 69 20.20 9.20 -0.75
N GLN A 70 20.30 8.32 0.26
CA GLN A 70 21.58 7.95 0.87
C GLN A 70 22.50 7.25 -0.14
N GLU A 71 21.96 6.33 -0.93
CA GLU A 71 22.72 5.64 -1.97
C GLU A 71 23.19 6.62 -3.06
N ALA A 72 22.32 7.54 -3.50
CA ALA A 72 22.68 8.57 -4.47
C ALA A 72 23.79 9.50 -3.94
N GLU A 73 23.71 9.91 -2.67
CA GLU A 73 24.75 10.72 -2.03
C GLU A 73 26.09 9.98 -1.91
N ALA A 74 26.07 8.69 -1.58
CA ALA A 74 27.27 7.86 -1.53
C ALA A 74 27.91 7.75 -2.93
N ASN A 75 27.11 7.42 -3.95
CA ASN A 75 27.56 7.33 -5.34
C ASN A 75 28.12 8.67 -5.84
N LEU A 76 27.49 9.80 -5.48
CA LEU A 76 28.01 11.13 -5.83
C LEU A 76 29.38 11.40 -5.21
N LYS A 77 29.59 11.03 -3.94
CA LYS A 77 30.89 11.18 -3.28
C LYS A 77 31.94 10.32 -3.97
N GLU A 78 31.64 9.07 -4.28
CA GLU A 78 32.57 8.18 -4.97
C GLU A 78 32.96 8.72 -6.36
N ILE A 79 31.99 9.21 -7.13
CA ILE A 79 32.24 9.82 -8.45
C ILE A 79 33.12 11.06 -8.30
N GLN A 80 32.85 11.92 -7.32
CA GLN A 80 33.66 13.11 -7.08
C GLN A 80 35.10 12.76 -6.66
N GLU A 81 35.28 11.76 -5.80
CA GLU A 81 36.61 11.30 -5.38
C GLU A 81 37.38 10.65 -6.53
N ALA A 82 36.72 9.79 -7.32
CA ALA A 82 37.31 9.19 -8.51
C ALA A 82 37.68 10.26 -9.55
N GLY A 83 36.82 11.27 -9.74
CA GLY A 83 37.05 12.41 -10.61
C GLY A 83 38.24 13.25 -10.15
N LYS A 84 38.35 13.57 -8.87
CA LYS A 84 39.52 14.28 -8.31
C LYS A 84 40.80 13.48 -8.47
N LYS A 85 40.77 12.16 -8.21
CA LYS A 85 41.95 11.30 -8.30
C LYS A 85 42.46 11.12 -9.73
N LYS A 86 41.57 11.06 -10.71
CA LYS A 86 41.93 10.84 -12.12
C LYS A 86 41.98 12.14 -12.94
N GLY A 87 41.43 13.24 -12.43
CA GLY A 87 41.29 14.50 -13.14
C GLY A 87 42.62 15.07 -13.61
N ASP A 88 43.61 15.15 -12.74
CA ASP A 88 44.94 15.68 -13.08
C ASP A 88 45.63 14.86 -14.18
N LYS A 89 45.43 13.54 -14.18
CA LYS A 89 45.95 12.67 -15.23
C LYS A 89 45.26 12.94 -16.57
N VAL A 90 43.93 13.02 -16.58
CA VAL A 90 43.16 13.29 -17.80
C VAL A 90 43.50 14.66 -18.39
N VAL A 91 43.66 15.68 -17.54
CA VAL A 91 44.07 17.03 -17.98
C VAL A 91 45.46 16.99 -18.62
N ASN A 92 46.42 16.32 -17.99
CA ASN A 92 47.76 16.17 -18.56
C ASN A 92 47.74 15.39 -19.89
N ASP A 93 46.99 14.29 -19.96
CA ASP A 93 46.86 13.48 -21.18
C ASP A 93 46.24 14.30 -22.33
N LEU A 94 45.21 15.13 -22.05
CA LEU A 94 44.59 16.03 -23.03
C LEU A 94 45.53 17.13 -23.50
N ILE A 95 46.28 17.75 -22.60
CA ILE A 95 47.30 18.75 -22.95
C ILE A 95 48.38 18.11 -23.82
N HIS A 96 48.84 16.92 -23.44
CA HIS A 96 49.89 16.23 -24.17
C HIS A 96 49.41 15.82 -25.57
N ALA A 97 48.21 15.27 -25.70
CA ALA A 97 47.61 14.93 -26.99
C ALA A 97 47.38 16.16 -27.90
N THR A 98 47.09 17.33 -27.31
CA THR A 98 46.87 18.57 -28.07
C THR A 98 48.20 19.21 -28.51
N THR A 99 49.28 18.98 -27.76
CA THR A 99 50.60 19.59 -28.01
C THR A 99 51.57 18.67 -28.77
N ASP A 100 51.38 17.35 -28.70
CA ASP A 100 52.13 16.35 -29.47
C ASP A 100 51.59 16.27 -30.90
N VAL A 101 51.99 17.25 -31.72
CA VAL A 101 51.66 17.26 -33.15
C VAL A 101 52.45 16.17 -33.85
N LYS A 102 51.74 15.10 -34.25
CA LYS A 102 52.26 14.03 -35.11
C LYS A 102 51.81 14.27 -36.55
N PRO A 103 52.64 14.92 -37.38
CA PRO A 103 52.31 15.14 -38.77
C PRO A 103 52.35 13.80 -39.51
N GLU A 104 51.20 13.35 -40.01
CA GLU A 104 51.13 12.24 -40.95
C GLU A 104 50.95 12.75 -42.37
N VAL A 105 51.70 12.14 -43.30
CA VAL A 105 51.56 12.43 -44.73
C VAL A 105 50.23 11.83 -45.20
N PRO A 106 49.33 12.61 -45.83
CA PRO A 106 48.07 12.10 -46.33
C PRO A 106 48.29 10.91 -47.28
N GLU A 107 47.56 9.81 -47.07
CA GLU A 107 47.72 8.55 -47.81
C GLU A 107 47.71 8.72 -49.34
N LYS A 108 46.95 9.69 -49.84
CA LYS A 108 46.84 10.03 -51.28
C LYS A 108 48.15 10.52 -51.91
N ILE A 109 49.12 10.95 -51.10
CA ILE A 109 50.44 11.41 -51.54
C ILE A 109 51.42 10.23 -51.55
N VAL A 110 51.31 9.32 -50.56
CA VAL A 110 52.18 8.13 -50.43
C VAL A 110 51.91 7.11 -51.54
N SER A 111 50.65 6.95 -51.96
CA SER A 111 50.28 6.00 -53.02
C SER A 111 50.67 6.44 -54.45
N LYS A 112 51.31 7.61 -54.60
CA LYS A 112 51.70 8.20 -55.89
C LYS A 112 53.22 8.34 -56.07
N ALA A 113 54.01 7.94 -55.07
CA ALA A 113 55.48 7.95 -55.10
C ALA A 113 56.04 6.58 -55.52
#